data_AF-A0A924V4S0-F1
#
_entry.id   AF-A0A924V4S0-F1
#
_cell.length_a   1.000
_cell.length_b   1.000
_cell.length_c   1.000
_cell.angle_alpha   90.00
_cell.angle_beta   90.00
_cell.angle_gamma   90.00
#
_symmetry.space_group_name_H-M   'P 1'
#
loop_
_entity.id
_entity.type
_entity.pdbx_description
1 polymer ?
#
loop_
_entity_poly.entity_id
_entity_poly.type
_entity_poly.pdbx_seq_one_letter_code
_entity_poly.pdbx_strand_id
1 'polypeptide(L)'
;MADFFPEEELLAAIDLGSNSFHLAIARLDHGEVRKVASMSEKVQLAAGLDADKILSDEAQQRGLDCLSRFVGRLGSVMPQRMRIVATNALREAANAQEFIDKAQKILPKSIEIIAGREEARLIYLGVSHTTAAGGRRLVVDIGGGSTEFIIGQDFDPLQTESLQMGCVAFTRKFFADGQISEQAFEQAKNAARKEVTVIAAIYRETGWDTVIGSSGTIKAARQLLMQQGLTDEQGHITYSALLKLCEQILKWKHTDEIDFEGLKEDRKAVLPAGLAILMGLFEVLGIERMGYSDGALREGV
;
A
#
# COMPACT_ATOMS: atom_id res chain seq x y z
N MET A 1 19.88 -33.00 -5.02
CA MET A 1 18.81 -33.41 -4.11
C MET A 1 17.75 -32.33 -4.18
N ALA A 2 16.63 -32.61 -4.85
CA ALA A 2 15.48 -31.74 -4.77
C ALA A 2 14.87 -31.98 -3.39
N ASP A 3 14.94 -30.98 -2.52
CA ASP A 3 14.31 -31.04 -1.22
C ASP A 3 12.80 -31.16 -1.43
N PHE A 4 12.28 -32.38 -1.31
CA PHE A 4 10.86 -32.68 -1.20
C PHE A 4 10.42 -32.16 0.17
N PHE A 5 10.07 -30.88 0.24
CA PHE A 5 9.41 -30.32 1.40
C PHE A 5 7.97 -30.89 1.47
N PRO A 6 7.46 -31.23 2.67
CA PRO A 6 6.06 -31.64 2.81
C PRO A 6 5.14 -30.52 2.31
N GLU A 7 4.24 -30.83 1.38
CA GLU A 7 3.29 -29.85 0.80
C GLU A 7 2.39 -29.19 1.87
N GLU A 8 2.29 -29.78 3.06
CA GLU A 8 1.44 -29.36 4.17
C GLU A 8 1.90 -28.09 4.89
N GLU A 9 3.11 -27.59 4.64
CA GLU A 9 3.66 -26.43 5.36
C GLU A 9 3.54 -25.10 4.60
N LEU A 10 3.24 -25.13 3.29
CA LEU A 10 3.18 -23.92 2.48
C LEU A 10 1.89 -23.13 2.68
N LEU A 11 2.00 -21.81 2.66
CA LEU A 11 0.93 -20.82 2.74
C LEU A 11 1.04 -19.87 1.55
N ALA A 12 -0.08 -19.36 1.05
CA ALA A 12 -0.07 -18.30 0.03
C ALA A 12 -1.07 -17.19 0.34
N ALA A 13 -0.62 -15.95 0.20
CA ALA A 13 -1.45 -14.75 0.26
C ALA A 13 -1.42 -14.05 -1.09
N ILE A 14 -2.60 -13.77 -1.65
CA ILE A 14 -2.76 -12.90 -2.82
C ILE A 14 -3.54 -11.67 -2.39
N ASP A 15 -2.95 -10.49 -2.64
CA ASP A 15 -3.58 -9.20 -2.43
C ASP A 15 -3.85 -8.52 -3.78
N LEU A 16 -5.13 -8.28 -4.06
CA LEU A 16 -5.62 -7.58 -5.24
C LEU A 16 -5.81 -6.09 -4.93
N GLY A 17 -4.68 -5.38 -4.90
CA GLY A 17 -4.62 -3.95 -4.62
C GLY A 17 -5.02 -3.04 -5.78
N SER A 18 -5.16 -1.75 -5.47
CA SER A 18 -5.57 -0.73 -6.45
C SER A 18 -4.52 -0.43 -7.52
N ASN A 19 -3.24 -0.43 -7.14
CA ASN A 19 -2.13 -0.14 -8.06
C ASN A 19 -1.43 -1.42 -8.54
N SER A 20 -1.26 -2.38 -7.64
CA SER A 20 -0.45 -3.58 -7.85
C SER A 20 -1.14 -4.77 -7.23
N PHE A 21 -0.95 -5.93 -7.83
CA PHE A 21 -1.27 -7.21 -7.21
C PHE A 21 0.00 -7.81 -6.60
N HIS A 22 -0.15 -8.48 -5.47
CA HIS A 22 0.94 -9.09 -4.73
C HIS A 22 0.65 -10.56 -4.46
N LEU A 23 1.66 -11.40 -4.62
CA LEU A 23 1.66 -12.80 -4.21
C LEU A 23 2.81 -12.99 -3.21
N ALA A 24 2.51 -13.56 -2.05
CA ALA A 24 3.50 -14.07 -1.11
C ALA A 24 3.27 -15.57 -0.90
N ILE A 25 4.35 -16.34 -0.95
CA ILE A 25 4.37 -17.75 -0.57
C ILE A 25 5.32 -17.88 0.61
N ALA A 26 4.85 -18.51 1.67
CA ALA A 26 5.63 -18.74 2.88
C ALA A 26 5.51 -20.19 3.33
N ARG A 27 6.40 -20.60 4.22
CA ARG A 27 6.37 -21.89 4.90
C ARG A 27 6.16 -21.66 6.39
N LEU A 28 5.30 -22.45 7.01
CA LEU A 28 5.15 -22.50 8.45
C LEU A 28 6.11 -23.56 9.01
N ASP A 29 7.18 -23.11 9.65
CA ASP A 29 8.28 -23.93 10.17
C ASP A 29 8.33 -23.75 11.70
N HIS A 30 7.89 -24.77 12.46
CA HIS A 30 7.81 -24.72 13.93
C HIS A 30 7.06 -23.50 14.51
N GLY A 31 6.01 -23.02 13.83
CA GLY A 31 5.24 -21.85 14.23
C GLY A 31 5.78 -20.51 13.72
N GLU A 32 6.92 -20.50 13.04
CA GLU A 32 7.47 -19.33 12.36
C GLU A 32 7.08 -19.30 10.88
N VAL A 33 6.63 -18.15 10.40
CA VAL A 33 6.34 -17.94 8.98
C VAL A 33 7.62 -17.49 8.28
N ARG A 34 8.13 -18.32 7.36
CA ARG A 34 9.33 -18.04 6.56
C ARG A 34 8.97 -17.80 5.11
N LYS A 35 9.33 -16.63 4.59
CA LYS A 35 9.08 -16.26 3.19
C LYS A 35 9.85 -17.19 2.24
N VAL A 36 9.14 -17.81 1.29
CA VAL A 36 9.69 -18.70 0.27
C VAL A 36 9.82 -17.96 -1.06
N ALA A 37 8.75 -17.29 -1.49
CA ALA A 37 8.72 -16.54 -2.72
C ALA A 37 7.79 -15.34 -2.61
N SER A 38 8.02 -14.33 -3.44
CA SER A 38 7.04 -13.26 -3.64
C SER A 38 7.06 -12.75 -5.06
N MET A 39 5.90 -12.31 -5.53
CA MET A 39 5.75 -11.60 -6.78
C MET A 39 4.92 -10.36 -6.57
N SER A 40 5.18 -9.37 -7.40
CA SER A 40 4.44 -8.12 -7.42
C SER A 40 4.34 -7.69 -8.85
N GLU A 41 3.16 -7.28 -9.27
CA GLU A 41 2.94 -6.79 -10.62
C GLU A 41 2.05 -5.55 -10.59
N LYS A 42 2.35 -4.60 -11.47
CA LYS A 42 1.56 -3.39 -11.64
C LYS A 42 0.37 -3.68 -12.55
N VAL A 43 -0.83 -3.55 -12.00
CA VAL A 43 -2.09 -3.78 -12.71
C VAL A 43 -2.84 -2.47 -12.94
N GLN A 44 -2.71 -1.52 -12.00
CA GLN A 44 -3.43 -0.24 -11.96
C GLN A 44 -4.94 -0.44 -12.15
N LEU A 45 -5.52 -1.31 -11.33
CA LEU A 45 -6.94 -1.62 -11.40
C LEU A 45 -7.79 -0.37 -11.14
N ALA A 46 -7.41 0.46 -10.15
CA ALA A 46 -8.12 1.70 -9.83
C ALA A 46 -8.02 2.77 -10.94
N ALA A 47 -7.00 2.73 -11.79
CA ALA A 47 -6.91 3.66 -12.93
C ALA A 47 -7.95 3.35 -14.02
N GLY A 48 -8.49 2.12 -14.04
CA GLY A 48 -9.55 1.72 -14.95
C GLY A 48 -10.97 1.97 -14.44
N LEU A 49 -11.14 2.52 -13.23
CA LEU A 49 -12.46 2.94 -12.74
C LEU A 49 -12.86 4.24 -13.43
N ASP A 50 -14.07 4.33 -13.97
CA ASP A 50 -14.62 5.58 -14.47
C ASP A 50 -15.33 6.39 -13.35
N ALA A 51 -16.11 7.41 -13.74
CA ALA A 51 -16.87 8.24 -12.79
C ALA A 51 -18.06 7.48 -12.17
N ASP A 52 -18.59 6.47 -12.87
CA ASP A 52 -19.68 5.60 -12.42
C ASP A 52 -19.16 4.36 -11.67
N LYS A 53 -17.86 4.33 -11.39
CA LYS A 53 -17.13 3.23 -10.74
C LYS A 53 -17.21 1.92 -11.52
N ILE A 54 -17.27 1.99 -12.84
CA ILE A 54 -17.18 0.83 -13.71
C ILE A 54 -15.71 0.57 -14.05
N LEU A 55 -15.25 -0.67 -13.84
CA LEU A 55 -13.93 -1.12 -14.26
C LEU A 55 -13.92 -1.40 -15.75
N SER A 56 -13.04 -0.70 -16.47
CA SER A 56 -12.82 -0.90 -17.91
C SER A 56 -12.35 -2.33 -18.23
N ASP A 57 -12.69 -2.81 -19.43
CA ASP A 57 -12.29 -4.13 -19.90
C ASP A 57 -10.77 -4.30 -19.95
N GLU A 58 -10.03 -3.25 -20.30
CA GLU A 58 -8.57 -3.28 -20.33
C GLU A 58 -7.99 -3.47 -18.92
N ALA A 59 -8.58 -2.83 -17.90
CA ALA A 59 -8.14 -2.99 -16.52
C ALA A 59 -8.47 -4.38 -15.98
N GLN A 60 -9.66 -4.89 -16.30
CA GLN A 60 -10.03 -6.27 -15.99
C GLN A 60 -9.04 -7.26 -16.64
N GLN A 61 -8.75 -7.10 -17.94
CA GLN A 61 -7.85 -8.00 -18.66
C GLN A 61 -6.44 -8.00 -18.07
N ARG A 62 -5.87 -6.81 -17.78
CA ARG A 62 -4.56 -6.72 -17.09
C ARG A 62 -4.55 -7.48 -15.77
N GLY A 63 -5.64 -7.37 -14.98
CA GLY A 63 -5.79 -8.09 -13.72
C GLY A 63 -5.84 -9.61 -13.92
N LEU A 64 -6.63 -10.10 -14.88
CA LEU A 64 -6.76 -11.52 -15.20
C LEU A 64 -5.45 -12.13 -15.73
N ASP A 65 -4.72 -11.39 -16.56
CA ASP A 65 -3.40 -11.79 -17.06
C ASP A 65 -2.40 -11.93 -15.91
N CYS A 66 -2.43 -11.00 -14.95
CA CYS A 66 -1.59 -11.05 -13.76
C CYS A 66 -1.93 -12.27 -12.88
N LEU A 67 -3.22 -12.52 -12.64
CA LEU A 67 -3.67 -13.70 -11.88
C LEU A 67 -3.24 -15.01 -12.54
N SER A 68 -3.29 -15.08 -13.87
CA SER A 68 -2.82 -16.25 -14.63
C SER A 68 -1.33 -16.51 -14.39
N ARG A 69 -0.50 -15.46 -14.34
CA ARG A 69 0.93 -15.57 -14.00
C ARG A 69 1.15 -16.00 -12.55
N PHE A 70 0.34 -15.51 -11.62
CA PHE A 70 0.42 -15.91 -10.20
C PHE A 70 0.07 -17.38 -10.02
N VAL A 71 -0.97 -17.87 -10.69
CA VAL A 71 -1.38 -19.28 -10.60
C VAL A 71 -0.26 -20.23 -11.05
N GLY A 72 0.48 -19.88 -12.09
CA GLY A 72 1.67 -20.65 -12.50
C GLY A 72 2.78 -20.74 -11.44
N ARG A 73 2.68 -19.97 -10.35
CA ARG A 73 3.66 -19.88 -9.26
C ARG A 73 3.14 -20.39 -7.92
N LEU A 74 1.84 -20.64 -7.81
CA LEU A 74 1.22 -21.20 -6.61
C LEU A 74 1.67 -22.64 -6.32
N GLY A 75 2.29 -23.33 -7.28
CA GLY A 75 2.95 -24.63 -7.08
C GLY A 75 2.04 -25.64 -6.38
N SER A 76 2.55 -26.29 -5.33
CA SER A 76 1.83 -27.24 -4.48
C SER A 76 1.04 -26.61 -3.32
N VAL A 77 0.81 -25.29 -3.30
CA VAL A 77 0.06 -24.66 -2.20
C VAL A 77 -1.39 -25.13 -2.23
N MET A 78 -1.82 -25.81 -1.17
CA MET A 78 -3.20 -26.29 -1.04
C MET A 78 -4.19 -25.11 -0.94
N PRO A 79 -5.37 -25.16 -1.61
CA PRO A 79 -6.35 -24.07 -1.57
C PRO A 79 -6.81 -23.68 -0.15
N GLN A 80 -6.85 -24.62 0.80
CA GLN A 80 -7.24 -24.34 2.18
C GLN A 80 -6.22 -23.45 2.91
N ARG A 81 -4.96 -23.49 2.46
CA ARG A 81 -3.81 -22.74 3.01
C ARG A 81 -3.50 -21.46 2.21
N MET A 82 -4.40 -21.08 1.32
CA MET A 82 -4.32 -19.87 0.53
C MET A 82 -5.34 -18.85 1.03
N ARG A 83 -5.06 -17.56 0.92
CA ARG A 83 -6.09 -16.52 1.08
C ARG A 83 -5.91 -15.47 -0.01
N ILE A 84 -7.01 -15.08 -0.64
CA ILE A 84 -7.02 -14.14 -1.76
C ILE A 84 -7.94 -13.00 -1.35
N VAL A 85 -7.36 -11.83 -1.09
CA VAL A 85 -8.11 -10.65 -0.65
C VAL A 85 -8.11 -9.60 -1.75
N ALA A 86 -9.20 -8.84 -1.82
CA ALA A 86 -9.35 -7.69 -2.69
C ALA A 86 -9.71 -6.45 -1.87
N THR A 87 -9.09 -5.32 -2.22
CA THR A 87 -9.18 -4.09 -1.44
C THR A 87 -9.92 -2.99 -2.20
N ASN A 88 -9.48 -1.74 -2.09
CA ASN A 88 -10.25 -0.56 -2.47
C ASN A 88 -10.81 -0.57 -3.89
N ALA A 89 -10.04 -1.00 -4.89
CA ALA A 89 -10.48 -0.94 -6.29
C ALA A 89 -11.70 -1.82 -6.56
N LEU A 90 -11.71 -3.06 -6.06
CA LEU A 90 -12.85 -3.98 -6.22
C LEU A 90 -13.97 -3.69 -5.23
N ARG A 91 -13.66 -3.09 -4.08
CA ARG A 91 -14.68 -2.59 -3.15
C ARG A 91 -15.50 -1.43 -3.74
N GLU A 92 -14.85 -0.56 -4.52
CA GLU A 92 -15.50 0.58 -5.17
C GLU A 92 -16.19 0.21 -6.49
N ALA A 93 -15.69 -0.80 -7.21
CA ALA A 93 -16.19 -1.15 -8.54
C ALA A 93 -17.63 -1.66 -8.53
N ALA A 94 -18.54 -0.97 -9.22
CA ALA A 94 -19.94 -1.38 -9.34
C ALA A 94 -20.11 -2.69 -10.14
N ASN A 95 -19.17 -3.01 -11.02
CA ASN A 95 -19.09 -4.27 -11.76
C ASN A 95 -18.02 -5.23 -11.22
N ALA A 96 -17.63 -5.13 -9.94
CA ALA A 96 -16.63 -6.02 -9.32
C ALA A 96 -16.94 -7.51 -9.53
N GLN A 97 -18.23 -7.90 -9.45
CA GLN A 97 -18.65 -9.28 -9.60
C GLN A 97 -18.27 -9.86 -10.98
N GLU A 98 -18.33 -9.05 -12.04
CA GLU A 98 -17.95 -9.47 -13.38
C GLU A 98 -16.46 -9.86 -13.45
N PHE A 99 -15.59 -9.05 -12.84
CA PHE A 99 -14.16 -9.36 -12.73
C PHE A 99 -13.95 -10.62 -11.88
N ILE A 100 -14.64 -10.75 -10.75
CA ILE A 100 -14.53 -11.89 -9.84
C ILE A 100 -14.94 -13.19 -10.54
N ASP A 101 -16.05 -13.20 -11.28
CA ASP A 101 -16.52 -14.39 -12.01
C ASP A 101 -15.52 -14.84 -13.08
N LYS A 102 -14.86 -13.90 -13.75
CA LYS A 102 -13.77 -14.18 -14.69
C LYS A 102 -12.53 -14.73 -13.96
N ALA A 103 -12.15 -14.10 -12.83
CA ALA A 103 -10.98 -14.49 -12.04
C ALA A 103 -11.13 -15.86 -11.35
N GLN A 104 -12.35 -16.23 -10.94
CA GLN A 104 -12.65 -17.54 -10.34
C GLN A 104 -12.42 -18.72 -11.28
N LYS A 105 -12.41 -18.49 -12.60
CA LYS A 105 -12.04 -19.52 -13.60
C LYS A 105 -10.53 -19.77 -13.66
N ILE A 106 -9.74 -18.86 -13.09
CA ILE A 106 -8.27 -18.88 -13.10
C ILE A 106 -7.77 -19.34 -11.72
N LEU A 107 -8.36 -18.81 -10.65
CA LEU A 107 -7.87 -18.96 -9.29
C LEU A 107 -8.37 -20.27 -8.63
N PRO A 108 -7.52 -20.93 -7.82
CA PRO A 108 -7.91 -22.14 -7.08
C PRO A 108 -8.73 -21.85 -5.82
N LYS A 109 -8.94 -20.58 -5.47
CA LYS A 109 -9.71 -20.12 -4.31
C LYS A 109 -10.52 -18.87 -4.67
N SER A 110 -11.64 -18.65 -3.98
CA SER A 110 -12.46 -17.45 -4.11
C SER A 110 -11.73 -16.19 -3.62
N ILE A 111 -12.02 -15.06 -4.26
CA ILE A 111 -11.59 -13.73 -3.83
C ILE A 111 -12.51 -13.24 -2.71
N GLU A 112 -11.92 -12.76 -1.61
CA GLU A 112 -12.61 -12.10 -0.51
C GLU A 112 -12.45 -10.56 -0.65
N ILE A 113 -13.51 -9.83 -0.98
CA ILE A 113 -13.46 -8.36 -0.86
C ILE A 113 -13.53 -8.00 0.63
N ILE A 114 -12.48 -7.36 1.14
CA ILE A 114 -12.40 -6.96 2.55
C ILE A 114 -12.78 -5.50 2.76
N ALA A 115 -13.43 -5.22 3.88
CA ALA A 115 -13.70 -3.86 4.33
C ALA A 115 -12.39 -3.15 4.69
N GLY A 116 -12.34 -1.83 4.54
CA GLY A 116 -11.13 -1.04 4.84
C GLY A 116 -10.61 -1.21 6.27
N ARG A 117 -11.49 -1.44 7.25
CA ARG A 117 -11.07 -1.74 8.64
C ARG A 117 -10.39 -3.10 8.79
N GLU A 118 -10.81 -4.10 8.01
CA GLU A 118 -10.16 -5.41 8.02
C GLU A 118 -8.82 -5.37 7.29
N GLU A 119 -8.74 -4.60 6.19
CA GLU A 119 -7.49 -4.28 5.50
C GLU A 119 -6.49 -3.62 6.46
N ALA A 120 -6.92 -2.59 7.17
CA ALA A 120 -6.12 -1.91 8.20
C ALA A 120 -5.65 -2.89 9.31
N ARG A 121 -6.55 -3.74 9.80
CA ARG A 121 -6.24 -4.76 10.83
C ARG A 121 -5.15 -5.73 10.36
N LEU A 122 -5.25 -6.22 9.13
CA LEU A 122 -4.27 -7.15 8.53
C LEU A 122 -2.93 -6.46 8.27
N ILE A 123 -2.93 -5.22 7.77
CA ILE A 123 -1.71 -4.40 7.63
C ILE A 123 -1.00 -4.28 8.97
N TYR A 124 -1.72 -3.95 10.05
CA TYR A 124 -1.15 -3.84 11.38
C TYR A 124 -0.52 -5.16 11.85
N LEU A 125 -1.17 -6.29 11.59
CA LEU A 125 -0.63 -7.61 11.91
C LEU A 125 0.68 -7.88 11.15
N GLY A 126 0.70 -7.60 9.85
CA GLY A 126 1.91 -7.75 9.01
C GLY A 126 3.06 -6.86 9.48
N VAL A 127 2.79 -5.61 9.85
CA VAL A 127 3.79 -4.70 10.42
C VAL A 127 4.26 -5.20 11.79
N SER A 128 3.36 -5.68 12.65
CA SER A 128 3.68 -6.11 14.02
C SER A 128 4.55 -7.37 14.05
N HIS A 129 4.42 -8.27 13.07
CA HIS A 129 5.29 -9.45 12.93
C HIS A 129 6.65 -9.15 12.29
N THR A 130 6.80 -8.03 11.60
CA THR A 130 8.03 -7.68 10.86
C THR A 130 8.84 -6.57 11.52
N THR A 131 8.25 -5.85 12.48
CA THR A 131 8.87 -4.73 13.17
C THR A 131 8.69 -4.87 14.67
N ALA A 132 9.79 -5.10 15.38
CA ALA A 132 9.82 -5.01 16.83
C ALA A 132 9.72 -3.55 17.24
N ALA A 133 8.69 -3.20 18.01
CA ALA A 133 8.59 -1.90 18.66
C ALA A 133 7.94 -2.08 20.04
N GLY A 134 8.48 -1.40 21.04
CA GLY A 134 7.84 -1.30 22.35
C GLY A 134 6.78 -0.19 22.34
N GLY A 135 5.72 -0.38 23.13
CA GLY A 135 4.68 0.63 23.30
C GLY A 135 3.67 0.70 22.16
N ARG A 136 2.91 1.80 22.14
CA ARG A 136 1.88 2.07 21.12
C ARG A 136 2.56 2.57 19.85
N ARG A 137 2.07 2.10 18.71
CA ARG A 137 2.54 2.53 17.39
C ARG A 137 1.38 2.99 16.52
N LEU A 138 1.61 4.07 15.79
CA LEU A 138 0.78 4.47 14.66
C LEU A 138 1.35 3.84 13.39
N VAL A 139 0.59 2.96 12.75
CA VAL A 139 0.88 2.41 11.42
C VAL A 139 0.09 3.18 10.37
N VAL A 140 0.76 3.59 9.30
CA VAL A 140 0.17 4.26 8.15
C VAL A 140 0.54 3.53 6.86
N ASP A 141 -0.45 3.14 6.07
CA ASP A 141 -0.23 2.52 4.76
C ASP A 141 -0.85 3.39 3.67
N ILE A 142 -0.03 3.96 2.77
CA ILE A 142 -0.53 4.74 1.63
C ILE A 142 -0.62 3.82 0.41
N GLY A 143 -1.83 3.32 0.17
CA GLY A 143 -2.19 2.52 -0.99
C GLY A 143 -2.46 3.35 -2.26
N GLY A 144 -2.95 2.66 -3.28
CA GLY A 144 -3.33 3.29 -4.55
C GLY A 144 -4.66 4.03 -4.48
N GLY A 145 -5.64 3.48 -3.76
CA GLY A 145 -7.00 4.02 -3.66
C GLY A 145 -7.39 4.53 -2.27
N SER A 146 -6.86 3.91 -1.22
CA SER A 146 -7.09 4.28 0.19
C SER A 146 -5.77 4.47 0.93
N THR A 147 -5.87 5.03 2.13
CA THR A 147 -4.80 5.08 3.13
C THR A 147 -5.34 4.58 4.46
N GLU A 148 -4.66 3.61 5.05
CA GLU A 148 -5.04 3.00 6.32
C GLU A 148 -4.25 3.63 7.48
N PHE A 149 -4.93 3.83 8.61
CA PHE A 149 -4.38 4.37 9.85
C PHE A 149 -4.70 3.42 10.98
N ILE A 150 -3.68 2.92 11.68
CA ILE A 150 -3.87 2.00 12.79
C ILE A 150 -3.07 2.46 13.99
N ILE A 151 -3.72 2.63 15.14
CA ILE A 151 -3.00 2.65 16.41
C ILE A 151 -3.14 1.29 17.04
N GLY A 152 -2.03 0.68 17.44
CA GLY A 152 -2.04 -0.58 18.16
C GLY A 152 -0.89 -0.70 19.14
N GLN A 153 -0.98 -1.72 19.98
CA GLN A 153 0.07 -2.09 20.92
C GLN A 153 0.28 -3.61 20.83
N ASP A 154 1.54 -4.03 20.84
CA ASP A 154 1.90 -5.44 20.61
C ASP A 154 1.25 -5.96 19.31
N PHE A 155 0.40 -6.99 19.39
CA PHE A 155 -0.33 -7.53 18.24
C PHE A 155 -1.78 -7.07 18.15
N ASP A 156 -2.23 -6.22 19.09
CA ASP A 156 -3.62 -5.79 19.21
C ASP A 156 -3.84 -4.38 18.63
N PRO A 157 -4.68 -4.24 17.60
CA PRO A 157 -5.09 -2.94 17.10
C PRO A 157 -6.14 -2.30 18.03
N LEU A 158 -5.94 -1.02 18.34
CA LEU A 158 -6.81 -0.21 19.20
C LEU A 158 -7.72 0.73 18.40
N GLN A 159 -7.19 1.31 17.32
CA GLN A 159 -7.93 2.18 16.39
C GLN A 159 -7.63 1.71 14.97
N THR A 160 -8.66 1.55 14.15
CA THR A 160 -8.50 1.21 12.72
C THR A 160 -9.41 2.07 11.86
N GLU A 161 -8.81 2.78 10.93
CA GLU A 161 -9.54 3.58 9.94
C GLU A 161 -8.90 3.43 8.55
N SER A 162 -9.74 3.53 7.52
CA SER A 162 -9.33 3.50 6.12
C SER A 162 -10.00 4.69 5.42
N LEU A 163 -9.18 5.62 4.95
CA LEU A 163 -9.63 6.87 4.33
C LEU A 163 -9.48 6.79 2.81
N GLN A 164 -10.43 7.38 2.08
CA GLN A 164 -10.48 7.36 0.61
C GLN A 164 -9.51 8.38 -0.01
N MET A 165 -8.22 8.16 0.25
CA MET A 165 -7.13 8.92 -0.34
C MET A 165 -5.96 7.97 -0.64
N GLY A 166 -5.63 7.80 -1.91
CA GLY A 166 -4.50 6.96 -2.32
C GLY A 166 -3.76 7.60 -3.48
N CYS A 167 -2.52 7.19 -3.72
CA CYS A 167 -1.64 7.86 -4.67
C CYS A 167 -2.17 7.81 -6.12
N VAL A 168 -2.80 6.70 -6.55
CA VAL A 168 -3.40 6.59 -7.89
C VAL A 168 -4.65 7.47 -8.00
N ALA A 169 -5.53 7.42 -6.99
CA ALA A 169 -6.74 8.23 -6.96
C ALA A 169 -6.43 9.73 -6.96
N PHE A 170 -5.42 10.16 -6.17
CA PHE A 170 -5.01 11.56 -6.09
C PHE A 170 -4.23 12.00 -7.35
N THR A 171 -3.42 11.15 -7.96
CA THR A 171 -2.80 11.46 -9.26
C THR A 171 -3.86 11.80 -10.29
N ARG A 172 -4.89 10.94 -10.44
CA ARG A 172 -5.97 11.19 -11.40
C ARG A 172 -6.73 12.48 -11.11
N LYS A 173 -6.94 12.79 -9.83
CA LYS A 173 -7.76 13.94 -9.40
C LYS A 173 -7.03 15.28 -9.49
N PHE A 174 -5.74 15.32 -9.14
CA PHE A 174 -5.00 16.57 -8.95
C PHE A 174 -3.84 16.77 -9.93
N PHE A 175 -3.32 15.69 -10.51
CA PHE A 175 -2.16 15.69 -11.41
C PHE A 175 -2.56 15.09 -12.75
N ALA A 176 -3.68 15.56 -13.31
CA ALA A 176 -4.17 15.13 -14.61
C ALA A 176 -3.08 15.30 -15.68
N ASP A 177 -2.99 14.32 -16.57
CA ASP A 177 -1.96 14.26 -17.62
C ASP A 177 -0.54 14.44 -17.09
N GLY A 178 -0.25 14.00 -15.86
CA GLY A 178 1.10 14.03 -15.27
C GLY A 178 1.61 15.43 -14.92
N GLN A 179 0.80 16.49 -15.04
CA GLN A 179 1.25 17.85 -14.80
C GLN A 179 1.53 18.12 -13.31
N ILE A 180 2.69 18.72 -13.03
CA ILE A 180 3.13 19.09 -11.68
C ILE A 180 3.12 20.62 -11.57
N SER A 181 2.36 21.13 -10.61
CA SER A 181 2.38 22.53 -10.21
C SER A 181 2.24 22.65 -8.70
N GLU A 182 2.73 23.77 -8.15
CA GLU A 182 2.57 24.09 -6.73
C GLU A 182 1.09 24.14 -6.33
N GLN A 183 0.24 24.72 -7.18
CA GLN A 183 -1.21 24.77 -6.97
C GLN A 183 -1.83 23.36 -6.89
N ALA A 184 -1.50 22.47 -7.83
CA ALA A 184 -2.00 21.10 -7.84
C ALA A 184 -1.54 20.32 -6.59
N PHE A 185 -0.27 20.47 -6.23
CA PHE A 185 0.30 19.83 -5.04
C PHE A 185 -0.38 20.31 -3.75
N GLU A 186 -0.57 21.62 -3.59
CA GLU A 186 -1.26 22.18 -2.43
C GLU A 186 -2.74 21.77 -2.39
N GLN A 187 -3.42 21.66 -3.52
CA GLN A 187 -4.78 21.12 -3.58
C GLN A 187 -4.83 19.66 -3.12
N ALA A 188 -3.91 18.81 -3.59
CA ALA A 188 -3.81 17.42 -3.17
C ALA A 188 -3.50 17.31 -1.67
N LYS A 189 -2.53 18.09 -1.17
CA LYS A 189 -2.18 18.13 0.25
C LYS A 189 -3.37 18.57 1.11
N ASN A 190 -4.06 19.64 0.74
CA ASN A 190 -5.23 20.13 1.48
C ASN A 190 -6.39 19.13 1.46
N ALA A 191 -6.57 18.39 0.36
CA ALA A 191 -7.53 17.30 0.31
C ALA A 191 -7.16 16.19 1.30
N ALA A 192 -5.90 15.74 1.34
CA ALA A 192 -5.44 14.77 2.33
C ALA A 192 -5.63 15.27 3.76
N ARG A 193 -5.28 16.54 4.04
CA ARG A 193 -5.48 17.15 5.36
C ARG A 193 -6.95 17.10 5.80
N LYS A 194 -7.87 17.39 4.88
CA LYS A 194 -9.32 17.33 5.15
C LYS A 194 -9.76 15.91 5.53
N GLU A 195 -9.33 14.90 4.78
CA GLU A 195 -9.65 13.50 5.09
C GLU A 195 -9.09 13.10 6.47
N VAL A 196 -7.81 13.38 6.75
CA VAL A 196 -7.17 13.01 8.02
C VAL A 196 -7.77 13.77 9.22
N THR A 197 -8.26 14.99 9.02
CA THR A 197 -8.88 15.79 10.09
C THR A 197 -10.09 15.07 10.71
N VAL A 198 -10.79 14.23 9.95
CA VAL A 198 -11.93 13.45 10.44
C VAL A 198 -11.54 12.52 11.59
N ILE A 199 -10.32 11.98 11.58
CA ILE A 199 -9.83 11.02 12.58
C ILE A 199 -8.85 11.64 13.60
N ALA A 200 -8.32 12.82 13.30
CA ALA A 200 -7.16 13.39 13.99
C ALA A 200 -7.34 13.55 15.51
N ALA A 201 -8.54 13.96 15.98
CA ALA A 201 -8.79 14.15 17.40
C ALA A 201 -8.68 12.83 18.18
N ILE A 202 -9.38 11.79 17.72
CA ILE A 202 -9.38 10.45 18.35
C ILE A 202 -7.97 9.85 18.32
N TYR A 203 -7.26 10.01 17.21
CA TYR A 203 -5.92 9.46 17.05
C TYR A 203 -4.91 10.15 17.98
N ARG A 204 -4.93 11.48 18.07
CA ARG A 204 -4.06 12.22 18.99
C ARG A 204 -4.38 11.97 20.46
N GLU A 205 -5.65 11.80 20.81
CA GLU A 205 -6.06 11.42 22.17
C GLU A 205 -5.60 10.01 22.54
N THR A 206 -5.70 9.05 21.61
CA THR A 206 -5.20 7.69 21.80
C THR A 206 -3.67 7.69 21.94
N GLY A 207 -2.97 8.49 21.13
CA GLY A 207 -1.53 8.66 21.17
C GLY A 207 -0.73 7.45 20.70
N TRP A 208 0.56 7.67 20.44
CA TRP A 208 1.53 6.67 20.02
C TRP A 208 2.94 7.07 20.45
N ASP A 209 3.80 6.07 20.64
CA ASP A 209 5.23 6.26 20.94
C ASP A 209 6.07 6.30 19.65
N THR A 210 5.63 5.56 18.63
CA THR A 210 6.33 5.43 17.35
C THR A 210 5.36 5.52 16.17
N VAL A 211 5.88 5.93 15.01
CA VAL A 211 5.13 5.97 13.75
C VAL A 211 5.85 5.11 12.74
N ILE A 212 5.13 4.17 12.14
CA ILE A 212 5.63 3.24 11.13
C ILE A 212 4.80 3.41 9.87
N GLY A 213 5.47 3.56 8.75
CA GLY A 213 4.85 3.61 7.44
C GLY A 213 5.11 2.34 6.63
N SER A 214 4.16 1.94 5.80
CA SER A 214 4.29 0.80 4.87
C SER A 214 3.90 1.19 3.45
N SER A 215 3.96 0.22 2.53
CA SER A 215 3.62 0.41 1.10
C SER A 215 4.55 1.30 0.28
N GLY A 216 4.24 1.38 -1.02
CA GLY A 216 5.16 1.88 -2.04
C GLY A 216 5.51 3.37 -1.97
N THR A 217 4.55 4.22 -1.58
CA THR A 217 4.78 5.67 -1.45
C THR A 217 5.83 5.96 -0.39
N ILE A 218 5.65 5.42 0.82
CA ILE A 218 6.55 5.63 1.94
C ILE A 218 7.90 4.97 1.67
N LYS A 219 7.91 3.77 1.08
CA LYS A 219 9.15 3.11 0.65
C LYS A 219 9.97 3.99 -0.30
N ALA A 220 9.33 4.54 -1.33
CA ALA A 220 9.99 5.41 -2.30
C ALA A 220 10.52 6.69 -1.65
N ALA A 221 9.69 7.37 -0.84
CA ALA A 221 10.10 8.56 -0.13
C ALA A 221 11.33 8.30 0.77
N ARG A 222 11.31 7.22 1.56
CA ARG A 222 12.44 6.82 2.39
C ARG A 222 13.70 6.54 1.56
N GLN A 223 13.59 5.77 0.48
CA GLN A 223 14.74 5.42 -0.36
C GLN A 223 15.41 6.66 -0.96
N LEU A 224 14.61 7.60 -1.48
CA LEU A 224 15.12 8.87 -2.03
C LEU A 224 15.82 9.70 -0.96
N LEU A 225 15.23 9.81 0.23
CA LEU A 225 15.83 10.55 1.34
C LEU A 225 17.11 9.90 1.84
N MET A 226 17.16 8.56 1.92
CA MET A 226 18.36 7.83 2.34
C MET A 226 19.51 8.02 1.35
N GLN A 227 19.24 7.93 0.05
CA GLN A 227 20.26 8.14 -1.00
C GLN A 227 20.84 9.55 -0.97
N GLN A 228 20.03 10.54 -0.58
CA GLN A 228 20.46 11.93 -0.42
C GLN A 228 21.08 12.23 0.96
N GLY A 229 21.17 11.25 1.86
CA GLY A 229 21.66 11.45 3.23
C GLY A 229 20.79 12.40 4.08
N LEU A 230 19.48 12.45 3.81
CA LEU A 230 18.54 13.36 4.46
C LEU A 230 17.71 12.72 5.58
N THR A 231 17.73 11.39 5.71
CA THR A 231 17.10 10.70 6.84
C THR A 231 17.85 10.92 8.15
N ASP A 232 17.22 10.63 9.29
CA ASP A 232 17.95 10.55 10.56
C ASP A 232 18.91 9.34 10.59
N GLU A 233 19.68 9.20 11.68
CA GLU A 233 20.65 8.10 11.87
C GLU A 233 20.00 6.70 11.82
N GLN A 234 18.69 6.61 12.07
CA GLN A 234 17.91 5.37 12.06
C GLN A 234 17.24 5.15 10.69
N GLY A 235 17.45 6.04 9.73
CA GLY A 235 16.87 5.97 8.40
C GLY A 235 15.38 6.34 8.37
N HIS A 236 14.90 7.12 9.33
CA HIS A 236 13.51 7.58 9.37
C HIS A 236 13.28 8.77 8.44
N ILE A 237 12.04 8.86 7.95
CA ILE A 237 11.53 10.04 7.25
C ILE A 237 11.19 11.09 8.32
N THR A 238 11.86 12.23 8.30
CA THR A 238 11.51 13.38 9.16
C THR A 238 10.65 14.38 8.40
N TYR A 239 9.87 15.20 9.11
CA TYR A 239 9.07 16.26 8.49
C TYR A 239 9.94 17.20 7.62
N SER A 240 11.10 17.60 8.14
CA SER A 240 12.00 18.52 7.43
C SER A 240 12.64 17.89 6.19
N ALA A 241 12.96 16.59 6.24
CA ALA A 241 13.46 15.86 5.08
C ALA A 241 12.36 15.70 4.01
N LEU A 242 11.15 15.36 4.44
CA LEU A 242 9.99 15.24 3.55
C LEU A 242 9.67 16.56 2.85
N LEU A 243 9.78 17.69 3.56
CA LEU A 243 9.58 19.02 3.00
C LEU A 243 10.56 19.30 1.86
N LYS A 244 11.85 19.03 2.08
CA LYS A 244 12.89 19.16 1.04
C LYS A 244 12.61 18.28 -0.18
N LEU A 245 12.13 17.06 0.02
CA LEU A 245 11.77 16.17 -1.09
C LEU A 245 10.57 16.72 -1.89
N CYS A 246 9.59 17.32 -1.22
CA CYS A 246 8.46 17.99 -1.89
C CYS A 246 8.94 19.20 -2.70
N GLU A 247 9.83 20.03 -2.14
CA GLU A 247 10.44 21.16 -2.85
C GLU A 247 11.22 20.74 -4.10
N GLN A 248 11.89 19.57 -4.06
CA GLN A 248 12.56 19.01 -5.22
C GLN A 248 11.55 18.57 -6.29
N ILE A 249 10.49 17.88 -5.90
CA ILE A 249 9.44 17.42 -6.82
C ILE A 249 8.80 18.57 -7.59
N LEU A 250 8.62 19.72 -6.94
CA LEU A 250 8.02 20.91 -7.57
C LEU A 250 8.93 21.61 -8.60
N LYS A 251 10.19 21.18 -8.75
CA LYS A 251 11.10 21.70 -9.79
C LYS A 251 10.75 21.15 -11.17
N TRP A 252 10.18 19.95 -11.25
CA TRP A 252 9.69 19.36 -12.50
C TRP A 252 8.29 19.85 -12.82
N LYS A 253 7.94 19.87 -14.11
CA LYS A 253 6.61 20.27 -14.59
C LYS A 253 5.75 19.10 -15.01
N HIS A 254 6.37 17.93 -15.21
CA HIS A 254 5.67 16.72 -15.57
C HIS A 254 6.25 15.50 -14.84
N THR A 255 5.43 14.50 -14.53
CA THR A 255 5.85 13.28 -13.82
C THR A 255 6.92 12.50 -14.56
N ASP A 256 6.91 12.53 -15.90
CA ASP A 256 7.89 11.83 -16.74
C ASP A 256 9.27 12.47 -16.71
N GLU A 257 9.34 13.76 -16.32
CA GLU A 257 10.60 14.48 -16.16
C GLU A 257 11.29 14.17 -14.83
N ILE A 258 10.57 13.56 -13.88
CA ILE A 258 11.12 13.23 -12.57
C ILE A 258 12.32 12.30 -12.76
N ASP A 259 13.49 12.79 -12.39
CA ASP A 259 14.73 12.06 -12.47
C ASP A 259 15.38 11.99 -11.09
N PHE A 260 15.14 10.86 -10.43
CA PHE A 260 15.79 10.49 -9.19
C PHE A 260 16.52 9.17 -9.39
N GLU A 261 17.77 9.11 -8.96
CA GLU A 261 18.56 7.89 -9.02
C GLU A 261 17.89 6.74 -8.24
N GLY A 262 17.66 5.61 -8.90
CA GLY A 262 17.03 4.44 -8.26
C GLY A 262 15.52 4.52 -8.07
N LEU A 263 14.86 5.61 -8.48
CA LEU A 263 13.40 5.64 -8.55
C LEU A 263 12.93 4.86 -9.78
N LYS A 264 12.11 3.84 -9.55
CA LYS A 264 11.51 3.08 -10.65
C LYS A 264 10.55 3.95 -11.45
N GLU A 265 10.57 3.79 -12.77
CA GLU A 265 9.66 4.49 -13.69
C GLU A 265 8.19 4.40 -13.27
N ASP A 266 7.77 3.23 -12.80
CA ASP A 266 6.40 2.98 -12.41
C ASP A 266 5.92 3.75 -11.18
N ARG A 267 6.86 4.29 -10.38
CA ARG A 267 6.60 5.13 -9.21
C ARG A 267 6.59 6.62 -9.53
N LYS A 268 7.25 7.08 -10.60
CA LYS A 268 7.31 8.51 -10.97
C LYS A 268 5.91 9.12 -11.12
N ALA A 269 5.02 8.42 -11.84
CA ALA A 269 3.66 8.89 -12.12
C ALA A 269 2.78 9.12 -10.88
N VAL A 270 3.05 8.44 -9.77
CA VAL A 270 2.23 8.51 -8.54
C VAL A 270 2.93 9.19 -7.37
N LEU A 271 4.21 9.53 -7.52
CA LEU A 271 5.04 10.06 -6.44
C LEU A 271 4.56 11.45 -5.95
N PRO A 272 4.23 12.43 -6.81
CA PRO A 272 3.77 13.75 -6.34
C PRO A 272 2.51 13.64 -5.47
N ALA A 273 1.52 12.86 -5.92
CA ALA A 273 0.29 12.61 -5.17
C ALA A 273 0.56 11.88 -3.85
N GLY A 274 1.41 10.85 -3.86
CA GLY A 274 1.81 10.13 -2.66
C GLY A 274 2.50 11.03 -1.63
N LEU A 275 3.41 11.90 -2.07
CA LEU A 275 4.09 12.86 -1.19
C LEU A 275 3.15 13.94 -0.65
N ALA A 276 2.18 14.40 -1.44
CA ALA A 276 1.15 15.32 -0.97
C ALA A 276 0.29 14.70 0.16
N ILE A 277 -0.09 13.41 0.03
CA ILE A 277 -0.79 12.66 1.08
C ILE A 277 0.10 12.52 2.32
N LEU A 278 1.35 12.10 2.14
CA LEU A 278 2.30 11.90 3.23
C LEU A 278 2.59 13.22 3.98
N MET A 279 2.73 14.33 3.27
CA MET A 279 2.91 15.64 3.89
C MET A 279 1.65 16.06 4.67
N GLY A 280 0.47 15.92 4.06
CA GLY A 280 -0.79 16.29 4.69
C GLY A 280 -1.05 15.53 5.99
N LEU A 281 -0.75 14.22 6.05
CA LEU A 281 -0.90 13.45 7.27
C LEU A 281 0.18 13.78 8.33
N PHE A 282 1.40 14.12 7.92
CA PHE A 282 2.43 14.58 8.86
C PHE A 282 1.99 15.88 9.55
N GLU A 283 1.50 16.86 8.78
CA GLU A 283 1.01 18.14 9.30
C GLU A 283 -0.20 17.94 10.23
N VAL A 284 -1.18 17.13 9.83
CA VAL A 284 -2.41 16.95 10.61
C VAL A 284 -2.20 16.07 11.84
N LEU A 285 -1.31 15.08 11.82
CA LEU A 285 -1.10 14.24 13.00
C LEU A 285 0.03 14.75 13.89
N GLY A 286 0.79 15.75 13.46
CA GLY A 286 1.95 16.27 14.20
C GLY A 286 3.09 15.26 14.24
N ILE A 287 3.30 14.52 13.14
CA ILE A 287 4.34 13.49 13.06
C ILE A 287 5.68 14.18 12.79
N GLU A 288 6.64 13.95 13.68
CA GLU A 288 8.00 14.47 13.52
C GLU A 288 8.89 13.53 12.70
N ARG A 289 8.74 12.23 12.92
CA ARG A 289 9.51 11.16 12.28
C ARG A 289 8.68 9.90 12.07
N MET A 290 8.99 9.17 11.01
CA MET A 290 8.33 7.92 10.63
C MET A 290 9.37 6.88 10.21
N GLY A 291 9.31 5.70 10.83
CA GLY A 291 10.02 4.51 10.39
C GLY A 291 9.32 3.81 9.24
N TYR A 292 9.96 2.80 8.66
CA TYR A 292 9.40 2.04 7.54
C TYR A 292 9.41 0.56 7.82
N SER A 293 8.32 -0.12 7.48
CA SER A 293 8.22 -1.59 7.52
C SER A 293 8.07 -2.17 6.11
N ASP A 294 8.74 -3.29 5.86
CA ASP A 294 8.50 -4.11 4.67
C ASP A 294 7.28 -5.04 4.81
N GLY A 295 6.76 -5.23 6.02
CA GLY A 295 5.50 -5.90 6.26
C GLY A 295 4.32 -4.98 5.98
N ALA A 296 3.29 -5.50 5.32
CA ALA A 296 2.05 -4.80 5.03
C ALA A 296 0.89 -5.80 5.01
N LEU A 297 -0.13 -5.55 4.18
CA LEU A 297 -1.33 -6.38 4.06
C LEU A 297 -1.00 -7.86 3.82
N ARG A 298 -0.17 -8.17 2.82
CA ARG A 298 0.11 -9.56 2.42
C ARG A 298 0.83 -10.40 3.49
N GLU A 299 1.57 -9.76 4.41
CA GLU A 299 2.22 -10.46 5.52
C GLU A 299 1.23 -10.71 6.68
N GLY A 300 0.15 -9.92 6.78
CA GLY A 300 -0.91 -10.15 7.77
C GLY A 300 -2.03 -11.09 7.29
N VAL A 301 -2.20 -11.23 5.97
CA VAL A 301 -3.13 -12.17 5.31
C VAL A 301 -2.68 -13.62 5.50
#